data_AF-A0AAV0XYP9-F1
#
_entry.id   AF-A0AAV0XYP9-F1
#
_cell.length_a   1.000
_cell.length_b   1.000
_cell.length_c   1.000
_cell.angle_alpha   90.00
_cell.angle_beta   90.00
_cell.angle_gamma   90.00
#
_symmetry.space_group_name_H-M   'P 1'
#
loop_
_entity.id
_entity.type
_entity.pdbx_description
1 polymer ?
#
loop_
_entity_poly.entity_id
_entity_poly.type
_entity_poly.pdbx_seq_one_letter_code
_entity_poly.pdbx_strand_id
1 'polypeptide(L)'
;MEKNGIFGEIMTTMRRYLLVQSKSLIQDLESNIVESYNAVVAKCISGKRINYSLRQSYTGRCNVATVTYNAKKPVYAYHKLIHNKSPGIFTKRKEERIMLAAQATTSRRRGLIRRQLFPVNKTVGRSDPSYGDNAEKPDMAENDFEAEKEKILSSLLLNEEERTILEREIVDQSLSNKWVDRRRKMLTASNFGKIIKMRQTTSCQSFVQNHLFGGVTTTVME
;
A
#
# COMPACT_ATOMS: atom_id res chain seq x y z
N MET A 1 12.49 -9.10 33.31
CA MET A 1 12.13 -7.79 32.71
C MET A 1 11.28 -6.94 33.65
N GLU A 2 10.24 -7.50 34.30
CA GLU A 2 9.43 -6.74 35.28
C GLU A 2 10.22 -6.25 36.50
N LYS A 3 11.11 -7.08 37.06
CA LYS A 3 11.90 -6.72 38.25
C LYS A 3 12.96 -5.61 38.03
N ASN A 4 13.28 -5.29 36.77
CA ASN A 4 14.33 -4.31 36.44
C ASN A 4 13.74 -2.94 36.06
N GLY A 5 12.42 -2.71 36.19
CA GLY A 5 11.77 -1.43 35.84
C GLY A 5 11.64 -1.15 34.33
N ILE A 6 12.48 -1.77 33.51
CA ILE A 6 12.49 -1.67 32.03
C ILE A 6 11.12 -1.99 31.43
N PHE A 7 10.42 -3.00 31.96
CA PHE A 7 9.07 -3.32 31.48
C PHE A 7 8.08 -2.18 31.70
N GLY A 8 8.21 -1.46 32.82
CA GLY A 8 7.41 -0.27 33.10
C GLY A 8 7.68 0.85 32.10
N GLU A 9 8.94 1.12 31.77
CA GLU A 9 9.30 2.10 30.74
C GLU A 9 8.80 1.71 29.35
N ILE A 10 8.95 0.44 28.97
CA ILE A 10 8.45 -0.08 27.70
C ILE A 10 6.92 0.08 27.64
N MET A 11 6.20 -0.34 28.67
CA MET A 11 4.74 -0.23 28.72
C MET A 11 4.27 1.22 28.76
N THR A 12 5.00 2.12 29.41
CA THR A 12 4.68 3.55 29.44
C THR A 12 4.87 4.18 28.05
N THR A 13 5.97 3.83 27.37
CA THR A 13 6.26 4.30 26.01
C THR A 13 5.23 3.76 25.02
N MET A 14 4.89 2.47 25.12
CA MET A 14 3.89 1.82 24.29
C MET A 14 2.49 2.40 24.51
N ARG A 15 2.10 2.67 25.76
CA ARG A 15 0.83 3.35 26.08
C ARG A 15 0.78 4.77 25.55
N ARG A 16 1.86 5.54 25.72
CA ARG A 16 1.90 6.96 25.35
C ARG A 16 1.84 7.18 23.84
N TYR A 17 2.55 6.37 23.05
CA TYR A 17 2.66 6.59 21.60
C TYR A 17 1.79 5.64 20.78
N LEU A 18 1.77 4.35 21.12
CA LEU A 18 1.16 3.33 20.26
C LEU A 18 -0.33 3.15 20.54
N LEU A 19 -0.70 3.02 21.82
CA LEU A 19 -2.09 2.72 22.19
C LEU A 19 -3.00 3.95 22.07
N VAL A 20 -2.51 5.14 22.42
CA VAL A 20 -3.27 6.39 22.21
C VAL A 20 -3.53 6.63 20.72
N GLN A 21 -2.53 6.38 19.88
CA GLN A 21 -2.62 6.61 18.43
C GLN A 21 -3.18 5.41 17.65
N SER A 22 -3.47 4.30 18.32
CA SER A 22 -3.93 3.05 17.70
C SER A 22 -5.20 3.23 16.87
N LYS A 23 -6.16 4.02 17.37
CA LYS A 23 -7.40 4.33 16.64
C LYS A 23 -7.13 5.10 15.35
N SER A 24 -6.26 6.11 15.40
CA SER A 24 -5.86 6.88 14.23
C SER A 24 -5.07 6.02 13.24
N LEU A 25 -4.22 5.11 13.71
CA LEU A 25 -3.45 4.19 12.88
C LEU A 25 -4.33 3.15 12.17
N ILE A 26 -5.33 2.61 12.87
CA ILE A 26 -6.34 1.70 12.30
C ILE A 26 -7.19 2.41 11.24
N GLN A 27 -7.48 3.70 11.45
CA GLN A 27 -8.29 4.51 10.55
C GLN A 27 -7.47 5.22 9.45
N ASP A 28 -6.16 4.95 9.37
CA ASP A 28 -5.22 5.61 8.46
C ASP A 28 -5.29 7.16 8.52
N LEU A 29 -5.62 7.67 9.71
CA LEU A 29 -5.82 9.09 9.98
C LEU A 29 -4.45 9.72 10.29
N GLU A 30 -3.70 10.02 9.24
CA GLU A 30 -2.36 10.56 9.40
C GLU A 30 -2.38 12.06 9.73
N SER A 31 -1.74 12.45 10.86
CA SER A 31 -1.34 13.85 11.13
C SER A 31 -0.41 14.41 10.05
N ASN A 32 0.09 13.54 9.17
CA ASN A 32 0.99 13.80 8.06
C ASN A 32 0.52 14.94 7.14
N ILE A 33 -0.78 15.11 6.87
CA ILE A 33 -1.23 16.22 5.98
C ILE A 33 -1.02 17.58 6.67
N VAL A 34 -1.41 17.68 7.95
CA VAL A 34 -1.26 18.92 8.72
C VAL A 34 0.22 19.20 9.00
N GLU A 35 0.99 18.18 9.36
CA GLU A 35 2.44 18.30 9.59
C GLU A 35 3.20 18.66 8.31
N SER A 36 2.88 18.01 7.19
CA SER A 36 3.49 18.31 5.89
C SER A 36 3.11 19.71 5.40
N TYR A 37 1.88 20.15 5.61
CA TYR A 37 1.47 21.53 5.33
C TYR A 37 2.21 22.52 6.22
N ASN A 38 2.27 22.27 7.53
CA ASN A 38 2.99 23.11 8.48
C ASN A 38 4.49 23.21 8.17
N ALA A 39 5.10 22.14 7.65
CA ALA A 39 6.49 22.18 7.17
C ALA A 39 6.67 23.13 5.97
N VAL A 40 5.70 23.17 5.03
CA VAL A 40 5.70 24.12 3.91
C VAL A 40 5.49 25.55 4.40
N VAL A 41 4.55 25.77 5.34
CA VAL A 41 4.32 27.07 5.98
C VAL A 41 5.60 27.57 6.66
N ALA A 42 6.28 26.73 7.44
CA ALA A 42 7.54 27.06 8.09
C ALA A 42 8.63 27.46 7.08
N LYS A 43 8.69 26.79 5.92
CA LYS A 43 9.62 27.12 4.83
C LYS A 43 9.29 28.46 4.17
N CYS A 44 8.01 28.74 3.92
CA CYS A 44 7.55 30.03 3.39
C CYS A 44 7.80 31.18 4.39
N ILE A 45 7.73 30.89 5.70
CA ILE A 45 8.10 31.83 6.75
C ILE A 45 9.64 31.97 6.85
N SER A 46 10.40 30.95 6.40
CA SER A 46 11.86 30.93 6.27
C SER A 46 12.63 31.22 7.56
N GLY A 47 12.01 31.04 8.73
CA GLY A 47 12.63 31.19 10.05
C GLY A 47 13.21 32.59 10.38
N LYS A 48 13.25 33.52 9.43
CA LYS A 48 13.79 34.85 9.62
C LYS A 48 12.68 35.81 10.02
N ARG A 49 12.87 36.48 11.16
CA ARG A 49 12.05 37.58 11.71
C ARG A 49 12.13 38.86 10.88
N ILE A 50 12.19 38.74 9.55
CA ILE A 50 12.60 39.86 8.70
C ILE A 50 11.46 40.86 8.47
N ASN A 51 10.17 40.51 8.62
CA ASN A 51 9.07 41.47 8.41
C ASN A 51 7.76 40.98 9.05
N TYR A 52 7.65 40.93 10.39
CA TYR A 52 6.34 40.66 11.05
C TYR A 52 5.44 41.91 11.09
N SER A 53 6.05 43.10 11.08
CA SER A 53 5.37 44.38 11.23
C SER A 53 4.66 44.88 9.96
N LEU A 54 4.87 44.23 8.80
CA LEU A 54 4.16 44.58 7.58
C LEU A 54 2.77 43.93 7.59
N ARG A 55 1.73 44.74 7.32
CA ARG A 55 0.34 44.28 7.20
C ARG A 55 0.27 43.13 6.18
N GLN A 56 -0.39 42.02 6.54
CA GLN A 56 -0.54 40.79 5.74
C GLN A 56 0.76 39.99 5.46
N SER A 57 1.85 40.26 6.19
CA SER A 57 3.12 39.54 5.99
C SER A 57 3.03 38.04 6.33
N TYR A 58 2.34 37.66 7.41
CA TYR A 58 2.12 36.27 7.79
C TYR A 58 1.04 35.61 6.92
N THR A 59 -0.13 36.26 6.81
CA THR A 59 -1.25 35.73 6.03
C THR A 59 -0.89 35.51 4.56
N GLY A 60 -0.15 36.43 3.94
CA GLY A 60 0.36 36.28 2.58
C GLY A 60 1.31 35.08 2.42
N ARG A 61 2.18 34.82 3.40
CA ARG A 61 3.07 33.63 3.37
C ARG A 61 2.31 32.33 3.56
N CYS A 62 1.28 32.31 4.40
CA CYS A 62 0.39 31.15 4.54
C CYS A 62 -0.36 30.90 3.22
N ASN A 63 -0.89 31.93 2.57
CA ASN A 63 -1.56 31.80 1.26
C ASN A 63 -0.61 31.23 0.20
N VAL A 64 0.64 31.70 0.15
CA VAL A 64 1.67 31.16 -0.75
C VAL A 64 1.97 29.69 -0.42
N ALA A 65 2.03 29.32 0.86
CA ALA A 65 2.22 27.94 1.29
C ALA A 65 1.05 27.04 0.85
N THR A 66 -0.19 27.51 0.98
CA THR A 66 -1.40 26.79 0.52
C THR A 66 -1.34 26.50 -0.99
N VAL A 67 -1.05 27.53 -1.79
CA VAL A 67 -0.95 27.39 -3.25
C VAL A 67 0.18 26.42 -3.63
N THR A 68 1.33 26.53 -2.97
CA THR A 68 2.50 25.69 -3.24
C THR A 68 2.24 24.22 -2.84
N TYR A 69 1.61 23.99 -1.70
CA TYR A 69 1.29 22.65 -1.18
C TYR A 69 0.32 21.91 -2.09
N ASN A 70 -0.74 22.59 -2.53
CA ASN A 70 -1.79 21.98 -3.34
C ASN A 70 -1.36 21.73 -4.78
N ALA A 71 -0.77 22.73 -5.44
CA ALA A 71 -0.51 22.66 -6.87
C ALA A 71 0.89 22.13 -7.23
N LYS A 72 1.80 21.96 -6.25
CA LYS A 72 3.14 21.33 -6.40
C LYS A 72 3.98 21.90 -7.55
N LYS A 73 3.71 23.16 -7.93
CA LYS A 73 4.42 23.92 -8.99
C LYS A 73 5.28 25.03 -8.37
N PRO A 74 6.38 25.43 -9.04
CA PRO A 74 7.22 26.53 -8.58
C PRO A 74 6.47 27.87 -8.62
N VAL A 75 6.87 28.80 -7.76
CA VAL A 75 6.18 30.10 -7.58
C VAL A 75 6.21 30.93 -8.87
N TYR A 76 7.29 30.84 -9.66
CA TYR A 76 7.40 31.53 -10.94
C TYR A 76 6.30 31.14 -11.94
N ALA A 77 5.74 29.93 -11.84
CA ALA A 77 4.67 29.48 -12.73
C ALA A 77 3.38 30.30 -12.51
N TYR A 78 3.06 30.64 -11.27
CA TYR A 78 1.91 31.48 -10.94
C TYR A 78 2.17 32.93 -11.30
N HIS A 79 3.38 33.44 -11.06
CA HIS A 79 3.75 34.79 -11.50
C HIS A 79 3.60 34.93 -13.03
N LYS A 80 4.04 33.92 -13.78
CA LYS A 80 3.89 33.88 -15.24
C LYS A 80 2.42 33.87 -15.66
N LEU A 81 1.56 33.16 -14.92
CA LEU A 81 0.12 33.10 -15.19
C LEU A 81 -0.58 34.45 -14.89
N ILE A 82 -0.26 35.09 -13.76
CA ILE A 82 -0.93 36.33 -13.32
C ILE A 82 -0.46 37.54 -14.14
N HIS A 83 0.84 37.65 -14.37
CA HIS A 83 1.42 38.85 -14.99
C HIS A 83 1.76 38.67 -16.48
N ASN A 84 1.45 37.50 -17.07
CA ASN A 84 1.84 37.11 -18.43
C ASN A 84 3.34 37.28 -18.74
N LYS A 85 4.16 37.37 -17.69
CA LYS A 85 5.60 37.66 -17.73
C LYS A 85 6.30 36.81 -16.69
N SER A 86 7.46 36.27 -17.06
CA SER A 86 8.26 35.49 -16.11
C SER A 86 8.91 36.44 -15.09
N PRO A 87 9.10 36.01 -13.83
CA PRO A 87 9.97 36.72 -12.89
C PRO A 87 11.38 36.88 -13.46
N GLY A 88 12.16 37.76 -12.82
CA GLY A 88 13.57 37.97 -13.16
C GLY A 88 14.36 36.65 -13.26
N ILE A 89 15.34 36.64 -14.16
CA ILE A 89 16.13 35.46 -14.55
C ILE A 89 16.73 34.73 -13.33
N PHE A 90 17.26 35.47 -12.37
CA PHE A 90 17.88 34.90 -11.17
C PHE A 90 16.88 34.15 -10.28
N THR A 91 15.69 34.72 -10.07
CA THR A 91 14.63 34.11 -9.27
C THR A 91 14.14 32.81 -9.90
N LYS A 92 13.90 32.85 -11.22
CA LYS A 92 13.48 31.67 -11.98
C LYS A 92 14.53 30.56 -11.92
N ARG A 93 15.80 30.87 -12.20
CA ARG A 93 16.91 29.89 -12.14
C ARG A 93 17.07 29.26 -10.76
N LYS A 94 16.90 30.04 -9.69
CA LYS A 94 16.96 29.54 -8.31
C LYS A 94 15.87 28.51 -8.04
N GLU A 95 14.64 28.81 -8.43
CA GLU A 95 13.50 27.89 -8.24
C GLU A 95 13.63 26.63 -9.09
N GLU A 96 14.09 26.75 -10.34
CA GLU A 96 14.37 25.60 -11.21
C GLU A 96 15.43 24.67 -10.59
N ARG A 97 16.51 25.24 -10.03
CA ARG A 97 17.54 24.46 -9.33
C ARG A 97 16.97 23.70 -8.12
N ILE A 98 16.10 24.33 -7.34
CA ILE A 98 15.44 23.70 -6.19
C ILE A 98 14.56 22.54 -6.66
N MET A 99 13.81 22.72 -7.74
CA MET A 99 12.97 21.68 -8.33
C MET A 99 13.78 20.49 -8.85
N LEU A 100 14.88 20.75 -9.57
CA LEU A 100 15.77 19.70 -10.06
C LEU A 100 16.41 18.91 -8.91
N ALA A 101 16.85 19.60 -7.85
CA ALA A 101 17.40 18.94 -6.66
C ALA A 101 16.35 18.06 -5.95
N ALA A 102 15.10 18.52 -5.85
CA ALA A 102 14.00 17.76 -5.29
C ALA A 102 13.67 16.52 -6.14
N GLN A 103 13.61 16.67 -7.47
CA GLN A 103 13.40 15.53 -8.38
C GLN A 103 14.53 14.50 -8.28
N ALA A 104 15.78 14.95 -8.24
CA ALA A 104 16.94 14.07 -8.09
C ALA A 104 16.91 13.28 -6.78
N THR A 105 16.53 13.92 -5.66
CA THR A 105 16.39 13.23 -4.37
C THR A 105 15.23 12.23 -4.37
N THR A 106 14.08 12.57 -4.96
CA THR A 106 12.96 11.63 -5.12
C THR A 106 13.36 10.44 -6.00
N SER A 107 14.03 10.67 -7.11
CA SER A 107 14.53 9.61 -8.01
C SER A 107 15.56 8.71 -7.32
N ARG A 108 16.47 9.27 -6.52
CA ARG A 108 17.41 8.49 -5.70
C ARG A 108 16.69 7.63 -4.66
N ARG A 109 15.70 8.18 -3.95
CA ARG A 109 14.88 7.41 -2.98
C ARG A 109 14.11 6.27 -3.66
N ARG A 110 13.50 6.52 -4.82
CA ARG A 110 12.84 5.48 -5.62
C ARG A 110 13.83 4.43 -6.14
N GLY A 111 15.03 4.85 -6.51
CA GLY A 111 16.12 3.95 -6.90
C GLY A 111 16.60 3.07 -5.74
N LEU A 112 16.65 3.61 -4.52
CA LEU A 112 16.97 2.86 -3.30
C LEU A 112 15.87 1.85 -2.94
N ILE A 113 14.59 2.21 -3.10
CA ILE A 113 13.46 1.27 -2.93
C ILE A 113 13.51 0.13 -3.96
N ARG A 114 14.08 0.38 -5.15
CA ARG A 114 14.28 -0.63 -6.20
C ARG A 114 15.59 -1.41 -6.08
N ARG A 115 16.49 -1.00 -5.19
CA ARG A 115 17.66 -1.82 -4.84
C ARG A 115 17.14 -2.89 -3.89
N GLN A 116 16.83 -4.05 -4.45
CA GLN A 116 16.65 -5.27 -3.67
C GLN A 116 17.79 -5.34 -2.64
N LEU A 117 17.46 -5.52 -1.37
CA LEU A 117 18.42 -5.60 -0.26
C LEU A 117 19.44 -6.72 -0.49
N PHE A 118 19.07 -7.70 -1.30
CA PHE A 118 19.92 -8.75 -1.81
C PHE A 118 20.01 -8.61 -3.33
N PRO A 119 21.20 -8.68 -3.94
CA PRO A 119 21.29 -8.88 -5.37
C PRO A 119 20.60 -10.22 -5.64
N VAL A 120 19.39 -10.19 -6.21
CA VAL A 120 18.82 -11.38 -6.82
C VAL A 120 19.79 -11.74 -7.93
N ASN A 121 20.64 -12.72 -7.66
CA ASN A 121 21.40 -13.38 -8.68
C ASN A 121 20.35 -13.88 -9.65
N LYS A 122 20.18 -13.16 -10.76
CA LYS A 122 19.54 -13.70 -11.95
C LYS A 122 20.48 -14.77 -12.48
N THR A 123 20.60 -15.89 -11.77
CA THR A 123 20.87 -17.17 -12.40
C THR A 123 19.63 -17.48 -13.22
N VAL A 124 19.59 -16.83 -14.38
CA VAL A 124 18.67 -17.10 -15.47
C VAL A 124 18.82 -18.59 -15.76
N GLY A 125 17.78 -19.38 -15.47
CA GLY A 125 17.60 -20.70 -16.09
C GLY A 125 17.60 -21.96 -15.21
N ARG A 126 17.60 -21.87 -13.87
CA ARG A 126 17.17 -23.02 -13.04
C ARG A 126 16.10 -22.56 -12.07
N SER A 127 14.87 -22.49 -12.54
CA SER A 127 13.74 -22.77 -11.65
C SER A 127 13.95 -24.18 -11.12
N ASP A 128 13.86 -24.35 -9.81
CA ASP A 128 13.93 -25.67 -9.19
C ASP A 128 12.84 -26.55 -9.82
N PRO A 129 13.17 -27.68 -10.50
CA PRO A 129 12.17 -28.58 -11.07
C PRO A 129 11.21 -29.13 -10.02
N SER A 130 11.62 -29.12 -8.75
CA SER A 130 10.87 -29.60 -7.60
C SER A 130 10.13 -28.49 -6.85
N TYR A 131 10.36 -27.20 -7.14
CA TYR A 131 9.73 -26.10 -6.40
C TYR A 131 9.52 -24.81 -7.21
N GLY A 132 8.38 -24.14 -7.01
CA GLY A 132 8.05 -22.85 -7.61
C GLY A 132 7.19 -22.96 -8.88
N ASP A 133 7.10 -21.85 -9.64
CA ASP A 133 6.15 -21.67 -10.74
C ASP A 133 6.32 -22.65 -11.93
N ASN A 134 7.46 -23.36 -11.99
CA ASN A 134 7.82 -24.31 -13.05
C ASN A 134 7.93 -25.77 -12.55
N ALA A 135 7.37 -26.11 -11.38
CA ALA A 135 7.41 -27.49 -10.90
C ALA A 135 6.71 -28.44 -11.90
N GLU A 136 7.44 -29.42 -12.42
CA GLU A 136 7.00 -30.22 -13.57
C GLU A 136 6.00 -31.32 -13.22
N LYS A 137 5.84 -31.68 -11.94
CA LYS A 137 4.95 -32.77 -11.51
C LYS A 137 4.27 -32.50 -10.17
N PRO A 138 2.99 -32.91 -10.01
CA PRO A 138 2.40 -33.07 -8.68
C PRO A 138 3.21 -34.07 -7.85
N ASP A 139 3.40 -33.81 -6.57
CA ASP A 139 4.13 -34.72 -5.64
C ASP A 139 3.37 -36.04 -5.38
N MET A 140 2.12 -36.16 -5.82
CA MET A 140 1.25 -37.31 -5.56
C MET A 140 0.95 -38.12 -6.83
N ALA A 141 0.69 -39.41 -6.67
CA ALA A 141 0.29 -40.28 -7.76
C ALA A 141 -1.08 -39.87 -8.31
N GLU A 142 -1.31 -40.06 -9.62
CA GLU A 142 -2.56 -39.66 -10.29
C GLU A 142 -3.81 -40.24 -9.61
N ASN A 143 -3.75 -41.51 -9.19
CA ASN A 143 -4.86 -42.17 -8.50
C ASN A 143 -5.19 -41.50 -7.15
N ASP A 144 -4.16 -41.08 -6.41
CA ASP A 144 -4.36 -40.41 -5.13
C ASP A 144 -4.91 -38.99 -5.34
N PHE A 145 -4.48 -38.33 -6.43
CA PHE A 145 -5.01 -37.03 -6.84
C PHE A 145 -6.49 -37.10 -7.20
N GLU A 146 -6.89 -38.08 -8.01
CA GLU A 146 -8.30 -38.29 -8.37
C GLU A 146 -9.15 -38.57 -7.14
N ALA A 147 -8.68 -39.43 -6.22
CA ALA A 147 -9.39 -39.73 -4.99
C ALA A 147 -9.58 -38.49 -4.09
N GLU A 148 -8.54 -37.68 -3.90
CA GLU A 148 -8.64 -36.48 -3.07
C GLU A 148 -9.47 -35.39 -3.75
N LYS A 149 -9.43 -35.30 -5.09
CA LYS A 149 -10.32 -34.43 -5.87
C LYS A 149 -11.79 -34.78 -5.64
N GLU A 150 -12.16 -36.05 -5.70
CA GLU A 150 -13.54 -36.49 -5.44
C GLU A 150 -13.96 -36.22 -3.99
N LYS A 151 -13.06 -36.43 -3.04
CA LYS A 151 -13.29 -36.11 -1.63
C LYS A 151 -13.52 -34.61 -1.40
N ILE A 152 -12.77 -33.74 -2.08
CA ILE A 152 -12.98 -32.29 -2.02
C ILE A 152 -14.34 -31.94 -2.65
N LEU A 153 -14.66 -32.48 -3.83
CA LEU A 153 -15.93 -32.20 -4.51
C LEU A 153 -17.14 -32.66 -3.68
N SER A 154 -17.08 -33.85 -3.09
CA SER A 154 -18.12 -34.34 -2.19
C SER A 154 -18.27 -33.47 -0.95
N SER A 155 -17.17 -32.98 -0.36
CA SER A 155 -17.23 -32.04 0.78
C SER A 155 -17.86 -30.67 0.48
N LEU A 156 -17.94 -30.30 -0.80
CA LEU A 156 -18.57 -29.05 -1.24
C LEU A 156 -20.09 -29.19 -1.46
N LEU A 157 -20.59 -30.41 -1.63
CA LEU A 157 -22.02 -30.70 -1.75
C LEU A 157 -22.63 -30.64 -0.35
N LEU A 158 -23.50 -29.65 -0.12
CA LEU A 158 -24.24 -29.51 1.13
C LEU A 158 -25.73 -29.75 0.89
N ASN A 159 -26.35 -30.39 1.88
CA ASN A 159 -27.79 -30.54 2.01
C ASN A 159 -28.45 -29.18 2.33
N GLU A 160 -29.77 -29.08 2.12
CA GLU A 160 -30.51 -27.83 2.32
C GLU A 160 -30.49 -27.34 3.78
N GLU A 161 -30.57 -28.28 4.74
CA GLU A 161 -30.47 -27.99 6.17
C GLU A 161 -29.08 -27.43 6.53
N GLU A 162 -28.01 -28.04 6.01
CA GLU A 162 -26.63 -27.60 6.24
C GLU A 162 -26.37 -26.22 5.64
N ARG A 163 -26.97 -25.89 4.49
CA ARG A 163 -26.90 -24.55 3.89
C ARG A 163 -27.52 -23.50 4.79
N THR A 164 -28.66 -23.81 5.40
CA THR A 164 -29.36 -22.89 6.31
C THR A 164 -28.54 -22.63 7.57
N ILE A 165 -27.91 -23.68 8.12
CA ILE A 165 -27.00 -23.54 9.26
C ILE A 165 -25.79 -22.70 8.87
N LEU A 166 -25.17 -23.01 7.73
CA LEU A 166 -23.99 -22.30 7.25
C LEU A 166 -24.28 -20.80 7.03
N GLU A 167 -25.43 -20.45 6.44
CA GLU A 167 -25.85 -19.07 6.26
C GLU A 167 -25.90 -18.31 7.59
N ARG A 168 -26.48 -18.92 8.62
CA ARG A 168 -26.55 -18.33 9.98
C ARG A 168 -25.16 -18.16 10.61
N GLU A 169 -24.24 -19.09 10.38
CA GLU A 169 -22.88 -19.01 10.90
C GLU A 169 -22.02 -17.92 10.22
N ILE A 170 -22.35 -17.54 8.99
CA ILE A 170 -21.53 -16.60 8.19
C ILE A 170 -22.20 -15.23 7.98
N VAL A 171 -23.20 -14.90 8.81
CA VAL A 171 -23.92 -13.61 8.79
C VAL A 171 -22.96 -12.42 8.85
N ASP A 172 -21.87 -12.54 9.61
CA ASP A 172 -20.87 -11.49 9.81
C ASP A 172 -19.90 -11.31 8.62
N GLN A 173 -20.10 -12.07 7.53
CA GLN A 173 -19.37 -11.94 6.27
C GLN A 173 -17.84 -11.85 6.46
N SER A 174 -17.23 -10.74 6.03
CA SER A 174 -15.78 -10.52 6.07
C SER A 174 -15.18 -10.49 7.48
N LEU A 175 -16.00 -10.33 8.52
CA LEU A 175 -15.54 -10.38 9.91
C LEU A 175 -15.39 -11.82 10.44
N SER A 176 -15.95 -12.80 9.74
CA SER A 176 -15.87 -14.22 10.10
C SER A 176 -14.80 -14.94 9.28
N ASN A 177 -13.84 -15.58 9.96
CA ASN A 177 -12.83 -16.42 9.32
C ASN A 177 -13.47 -17.57 8.51
N LYS A 178 -14.57 -18.14 9.02
CA LYS A 178 -15.32 -19.21 8.34
C LYS A 178 -15.81 -18.76 6.96
N TRP A 179 -16.29 -17.51 6.83
CA TRP A 179 -16.74 -16.96 5.56
C TRP A 179 -15.58 -16.81 4.55
N VAL A 180 -14.41 -16.37 5.02
CA VAL A 180 -13.20 -16.24 4.20
C VAL A 180 -12.75 -17.60 3.69
N ASP A 181 -12.66 -18.60 4.57
CA ASP A 181 -12.25 -19.96 4.22
C ASP A 181 -13.21 -20.60 3.22
N ARG A 182 -14.53 -20.40 3.41
CA ARG A 182 -15.54 -20.92 2.50
C ARG A 182 -15.45 -20.26 1.12
N ARG A 183 -15.24 -18.94 1.04
CA ARG A 183 -15.06 -18.22 -0.24
C ARG A 183 -13.79 -18.60 -0.99
N ARG A 184 -12.73 -19.07 -0.31
CA ARG A 184 -11.51 -19.59 -0.98
C ARG A 184 -11.75 -20.92 -1.67
N LYS A 185 -12.67 -21.74 -1.13
CA LYS A 185 -13.01 -23.07 -1.66
C LYS A 185 -14.12 -23.03 -2.72
N MET A 186 -14.78 -21.89 -2.93
CA MET A 186 -15.96 -21.77 -3.79
C MET A 186 -15.83 -20.66 -4.83
N LEU A 187 -16.32 -20.93 -6.04
CA LEU A 187 -16.53 -19.88 -7.04
C LEU A 187 -17.73 -19.02 -6.65
N THR A 188 -17.46 -17.76 -6.33
CA THR A 188 -18.47 -16.80 -5.89
C THR A 188 -19.05 -16.01 -7.06
N ALA A 189 -20.27 -15.50 -6.90
CA ALA A 189 -20.95 -14.71 -7.93
C ALA A 189 -20.10 -13.52 -8.43
N SER A 190 -19.35 -12.86 -7.54
CA SER A 190 -18.46 -11.74 -7.88
C SER A 190 -17.32 -12.14 -8.83
N ASN A 191 -16.85 -13.39 -8.75
CA ASN A 191 -15.76 -13.89 -9.58
C ASN A 191 -16.28 -14.57 -10.86
N PHE A 192 -17.49 -15.12 -10.82
CA PHE A 192 -18.07 -15.93 -11.88
C PHE A 192 -18.17 -15.19 -13.22
N GLY A 193 -18.54 -13.91 -13.21
CA GLY A 193 -18.62 -13.10 -14.42
C GLY A 193 -17.29 -12.94 -15.15
N LYS A 194 -16.16 -12.93 -14.41
CA LYS A 194 -14.81 -12.85 -15.00
C LYS A 194 -14.44 -14.17 -15.68
N ILE A 195 -14.84 -15.30 -15.09
CA ILE A 195 -14.54 -16.64 -15.61
C ILE A 195 -15.31 -16.90 -16.91
N ILE A 196 -16.61 -16.66 -16.94
CA ILE A 196 -17.45 -16.93 -18.12
C ILE A 196 -17.02 -16.07 -19.33
N LYS A 197 -16.59 -14.84 -19.09
CA LYS A 197 -16.17 -13.92 -20.16
C LYS A 197 -14.74 -14.16 -20.64
N MET A 198 -14.00 -15.08 -20.03
CA MET A 198 -12.63 -15.38 -20.40
C MET A 198 -12.60 -16.09 -21.76
N ARG A 199 -11.74 -15.64 -22.66
CA ARG A 199 -11.58 -16.28 -23.98
C ARG A 199 -10.90 -17.63 -23.80
N GLN A 200 -11.20 -18.59 -24.68
CA GLN A 200 -10.56 -19.90 -24.69
C GLN A 200 -9.03 -19.82 -24.84
N THR A 201 -8.51 -18.77 -25.48
CA THR A 201 -7.07 -18.54 -25.64
C THR A 201 -6.39 -17.88 -24.44
N THR A 202 -7.16 -17.40 -23.45
CA THR A 202 -6.61 -16.73 -22.27
C THR A 202 -6.36 -17.74 -21.16
N SER A 203 -5.12 -17.81 -20.66
CA SER A 203 -4.77 -18.68 -19.54
C SER A 203 -5.51 -18.27 -18.25
N CYS A 204 -6.08 -19.26 -17.56
CA CYS A 204 -6.74 -19.10 -16.27
C CYS A 204 -5.77 -19.11 -15.07
N GLN A 205 -4.49 -19.41 -15.30
CA GLN A 205 -3.48 -19.62 -14.25
C GLN A 205 -3.42 -18.48 -13.24
N SER A 206 -3.31 -17.24 -13.71
CA SER A 206 -3.25 -16.06 -12.84
C SER A 206 -4.55 -15.88 -12.03
N PHE A 207 -5.70 -16.24 -12.59
CA PHE A 207 -6.96 -16.19 -11.84
C PHE A 207 -6.98 -17.25 -10.73
N VAL A 208 -6.60 -18.49 -11.04
CA VAL A 208 -6.56 -19.60 -10.07
C VAL A 208 -5.59 -19.29 -8.93
N GLN A 209 -4.38 -18.83 -9.26
CA GLN A 209 -3.37 -18.45 -8.27
C GLN A 209 -3.88 -17.34 -7.34
N ASN A 210 -4.49 -16.30 -7.89
CA ASN A 210 -5.06 -15.22 -7.09
C ASN A 210 -6.27 -15.66 -6.27
N HIS A 211 -7.09 -16.59 -6.77
CA HIS A 211 -8.27 -17.06 -6.06
C HIS A 211 -7.92 -17.92 -4.84
N LEU A 212 -6.93 -18.80 -4.99
CA LEU A 212 -6.48 -19.71 -3.92
C LEU A 212 -5.55 -18.99 -2.93
N PHE A 213 -4.63 -18.15 -3.43
CA PHE A 213 -3.52 -17.61 -2.66
C PHE A 213 -3.53 -16.08 -2.51
N GLY A 214 -4.35 -15.33 -3.25
CA GLY A 214 -4.28 -13.86 -3.33
C GLY A 214 -4.61 -13.09 -2.05
N GLY A 215 -5.06 -13.77 -0.98
CA GLY A 215 -5.22 -13.20 0.36
C GLY A 215 -4.07 -13.52 1.32
N VAL A 216 -3.15 -14.40 0.93
CA VAL A 216 -1.86 -14.57 1.60
C VAL A 216 -0.95 -13.57 0.91
N THR A 217 -0.65 -12.44 1.55
CA THR A 217 0.56 -11.70 1.18
C THR A 217 1.70 -12.66 1.42
N THR A 218 2.10 -13.41 0.40
CA THR A 218 3.38 -14.08 0.35
C THR A 218 4.40 -12.95 0.30
N THR A 219 4.66 -12.34 1.46
CA THR A 219 6.02 -11.96 1.80
C THR A 219 6.77 -13.28 1.75
N VAL A 220 7.21 -13.64 0.55
CA VAL A 220 8.22 -14.66 0.36
C VAL A 220 9.34 -14.20 1.28
N MET A 221 9.47 -14.90 2.42
CA MET A 221 10.67 -14.81 3.23
C MET A 221 11.75 -15.51 2.40
N GLU A 222 12.36 -14.73 1.52
CA GLU A 222 13.71 -14.95 1.01
C GLU A 222 14.66 -14.05 1.79
#